data_AF-A0A246NLN5-F1
#
_entry.id   AF-A0A246NLN5-F1
#
_cell.length_a   1.000
_cell.length_b   1.000
_cell.length_c   1.000
_cell.angle_alpha   90.00
_cell.angle_beta   90.00
_cell.angle_gamma   90.00
#
_symmetry.space_group_name_H-M   'P 1'
#
loop_
_entity.id
_entity.type
_entity.pdbx_description
1 polymer ?
#
loop_
_entity_poly.entity_id
_entity_poly.type
_entity_poly.pdbx_seq_one_letter_code
_entity_poly.pdbx_strand_id
1 'polypeptide(L)'
;MPEPRREESDGRAGFIWTLPLRYSCLPVRRRLIRMMLTLQKCGETRGPPHCRGRDTFFTPAADYARSVIDTAMLRGELRCRPSGEMARAYLTQTEELLNLMAGVQQVKVLLRKEVRRRTADFLLQYAARVEA
;
A
#
# COMPACT_ATOMS: atom_id res chain seq x y z
N MET A 1 -2.69 -40.96 18.66
CA MET A 1 -1.76 -39.91 18.22
C MET A 1 -2.35 -39.23 17.00
N PRO A 2 -2.85 -37.98 17.05
CA PRO A 2 -3.21 -37.25 15.85
C PRO A 2 -2.03 -36.40 15.37
N GLU A 3 -1.77 -36.47 14.07
CA GLU A 3 -0.67 -35.78 13.39
C GLU A 3 -0.77 -34.25 13.45
N PRO A 4 0.37 -33.52 13.43
CA PRO A 4 0.36 -32.07 13.47
C PRO A 4 -0.12 -31.49 12.14
N ARG A 5 -1.20 -30.71 12.21
CA ARG A 5 -1.70 -29.88 11.10
C ARG A 5 -0.57 -28.97 10.61
N ARG A 6 -0.24 -29.08 9.33
CA ARG A 6 0.69 -28.18 8.63
C ARG A 6 0.15 -26.74 8.71
N GLU A 7 0.83 -25.90 9.48
CA GLU A 7 0.64 -24.46 9.48
C GLU A 7 1.07 -23.92 8.11
N GLU A 8 0.08 -23.51 7.32
CA GLU A 8 0.24 -22.81 6.05
C GLU A 8 0.71 -21.37 6.32
N SER A 9 1.99 -21.23 6.67
CA SER A 9 2.63 -19.94 6.99
C SER A 9 3.26 -19.22 5.78
N ASP A 10 3.03 -19.68 4.55
CA ASP A 10 3.74 -19.17 3.37
C ASP A 10 3.18 -17.85 2.79
N GLY A 11 1.97 -17.46 3.15
CA GLY A 11 1.34 -16.23 2.63
C GLY A 11 1.85 -14.93 3.30
N ARG A 12 2.39 -15.01 4.52
CA ARG A 12 2.76 -13.85 5.34
C ARG A 12 4.19 -13.34 5.03
N ALA A 13 5.10 -14.23 4.66
CA ALA A 13 6.52 -13.93 4.45
C ALA A 13 6.83 -13.41 3.02
N GLY A 14 6.13 -13.86 1.98
CA GLY A 14 6.44 -13.43 0.60
C GLY A 14 6.03 -11.98 0.26
N PHE A 15 5.03 -11.45 0.96
CA PHE A 15 4.37 -10.17 0.63
C PHE A 15 5.27 -8.95 0.82
N ILE A 16 5.97 -8.87 1.95
CA ILE A 16 6.76 -7.69 2.35
C ILE A 16 8.13 -7.68 1.70
N TRP A 17 8.71 -8.87 1.48
CA TRP A 17 10.10 -9.00 1.03
C TRP A 17 10.25 -8.75 -0.48
N THR A 18 9.19 -8.93 -1.28
CA THR A 18 9.26 -8.77 -2.74
C THR A 18 8.88 -7.38 -3.24
N LEU A 19 8.16 -6.59 -2.44
CA LEU A 19 7.73 -5.22 -2.81
C LEU A 19 8.88 -4.23 -2.99
N PRO A 20 9.91 -4.19 -2.11
CA PRO A 20 10.97 -3.18 -2.18
C PRO A 20 11.84 -3.28 -3.43
N LEU A 21 12.15 -4.50 -3.86
CA LEU A 21 13.09 -4.73 -4.97
C LEU A 21 12.42 -4.61 -6.35
N ARG A 22 11.15 -5.00 -6.48
CA ARG A 22 10.48 -5.07 -7.79
C ARG A 22 10.18 -3.69 -8.39
N TYR A 23 10.16 -2.63 -7.58
CA TYR A 23 9.66 -1.32 -7.99
C TYR A 23 10.61 -0.16 -7.74
N SER A 24 11.84 -0.41 -7.30
CA SER A 24 12.87 0.59 -6.97
C SER A 24 13.26 1.52 -8.13
N CYS A 25 13.08 1.08 -9.38
CA CYS A 25 13.39 1.87 -10.58
C CYS A 25 12.19 2.66 -11.13
N LEU A 26 10.99 2.48 -10.59
CA LEU A 26 9.79 3.14 -11.11
C LEU A 26 9.64 4.57 -10.58
N PRO A 27 8.94 5.49 -11.27
CA PRO A 27 8.52 6.77 -10.70
C PRO A 27 7.62 6.57 -9.46
N VAL A 28 7.63 7.50 -8.50
CA VAL A 28 6.88 7.38 -7.23
C VAL A 28 5.42 7.02 -7.46
N ARG A 29 4.78 7.65 -8.44
CA ARG A 29 3.38 7.40 -8.83
C ARG A 29 3.12 5.93 -9.13
N ARG A 30 3.99 5.28 -9.90
CA ARG A 30 3.83 3.87 -10.28
C ARG A 30 4.07 2.95 -9.08
N ARG A 31 5.00 3.28 -8.19
CA ARG A 31 5.24 2.50 -6.96
C ARG A 31 4.03 2.53 -6.04
N LEU A 32 3.49 3.72 -5.78
CA LEU A 32 2.31 3.91 -4.93
C LEU A 32 1.08 3.21 -5.51
N ILE A 33 0.84 3.27 -6.82
CA ILE A 33 -0.27 2.52 -7.46
C ILE A 33 -0.10 1.00 -7.27
N ARG A 34 1.11 0.48 -7.53
CA ARG A 34 1.39 -0.96 -7.39
C ARG A 34 1.22 -1.41 -5.94
N MET A 35 1.74 -0.64 -5.00
CA MET A 35 1.63 -0.91 -3.57
C MET A 35 0.16 -0.96 -3.11
N MET A 36 -0.67 0.02 -3.49
CA MET A 36 -2.09 0.06 -3.12
C MET A 36 -2.86 -1.15 -3.68
N LEU A 37 -2.60 -1.53 -4.93
CA LEU A 37 -3.20 -2.73 -5.55
C LEU A 37 -2.74 -4.02 -4.87
N THR A 38 -1.48 -4.09 -4.44
CA THR A 38 -0.93 -5.26 -3.74
C THR A 38 -1.49 -5.38 -2.32
N LEU A 39 -1.60 -4.27 -1.58
CA LEU A 39 -2.28 -4.21 -0.28
C LEU A 39 -3.75 -4.65 -0.41
N GLN A 40 -4.43 -4.24 -1.49
CA GLN A 40 -5.80 -4.64 -1.76
C GLN A 40 -5.95 -6.13 -2.02
N LYS A 41 -5.12 -6.69 -2.90
CA LYS A 41 -5.12 -8.14 -3.15
C LYS A 41 -4.91 -8.94 -1.86
N CYS A 42 -4.04 -8.45 -0.97
CA CYS A 42 -3.78 -9.13 0.29
C CYS A 42 -4.91 -9.00 1.31
N GLY A 43 -5.61 -7.85 1.33
CA GLY A 43 -6.86 -7.69 2.07
C GLY A 43 -7.95 -8.66 1.60
N GLU A 44 -8.10 -8.85 0.28
CA GLU A 44 -9.04 -9.82 -0.29
C GLU A 44 -8.72 -11.27 0.09
N THR A 45 -7.44 -11.66 0.07
CA THR A 45 -7.03 -13.04 0.40
C THR A 45 -7.20 -13.40 1.88
N ARG A 46 -7.49 -12.45 2.77
CA ARG A 46 -7.47 -12.67 4.22
C ARG A 46 -8.81 -12.98 4.87
N GLY A 47 -9.90 -13.11 4.10
CA GLY A 47 -11.23 -13.36 4.65
C GLY A 47 -11.75 -12.20 5.52
N PRO A 48 -12.97 -12.31 6.08
CA PRO A 48 -13.59 -11.23 6.84
C PRO A 48 -12.72 -10.79 8.04
N PRO A 49 -12.86 -9.53 8.50
CA PRO A 49 -11.97 -8.93 9.48
C PRO A 49 -12.26 -9.47 10.88
N HIS A 50 -11.94 -10.74 11.12
CA HIS A 50 -11.89 -11.28 12.47
C HIS A 50 -10.47 -11.14 13.00
N CYS A 51 -10.29 -10.04 13.73
CA CYS A 51 -9.60 -10.01 15.01
C CYS A 51 -8.34 -10.87 15.11
N ARG A 52 -7.24 -10.46 14.46
CA ARG A 52 -5.88 -10.62 15.01
C ARG A 52 -4.88 -9.75 14.24
N GLY A 53 -4.57 -8.60 14.82
CA GLY A 53 -3.39 -7.80 14.48
C GLY A 53 -3.53 -6.90 13.26
N ARG A 54 -4.53 -6.01 13.26
CA ARG A 54 -4.59 -4.84 12.36
C ARG A 54 -3.24 -4.10 12.39
N ASP A 55 -2.68 -3.89 13.58
CA ASP A 55 -1.40 -3.21 13.76
C ASP A 55 -0.18 -3.94 13.17
N THR A 56 -0.22 -5.28 13.10
CA THR A 56 0.92 -6.09 12.60
C THR A 56 1.07 -6.10 11.08
N PHE A 57 0.01 -5.83 10.32
CA PHE A 57 0.10 -5.71 8.86
C PHE A 57 0.45 -4.28 8.43
N PHE A 58 0.03 -3.29 9.21
CA PHE A 58 0.35 -1.89 8.97
C PHE A 58 1.82 -1.58 9.24
N THR A 59 2.51 -2.28 10.15
CA THR A 59 3.92 -1.98 10.48
C THR A 59 4.83 -2.10 9.26
N PRO A 60 4.88 -3.25 8.55
CA PRO A 60 5.77 -3.39 7.39
C PRO A 60 5.33 -2.60 6.16
N ALA A 61 4.02 -2.44 5.94
CA ALA A 61 3.49 -1.61 4.87
C ALA A 61 3.79 -0.12 5.11
N ALA A 62 3.76 0.33 6.37
CA ALA A 62 4.12 1.69 6.76
C ALA A 62 5.62 1.95 6.60
N ASP A 63 6.47 1.01 7.01
CA ASP A 63 7.91 1.16 6.84
C ASP A 63 8.30 1.20 5.36
N TYR A 64 7.67 0.37 4.52
CA TYR A 64 7.88 0.43 3.07
C TYR A 64 7.33 1.72 2.46
N ALA A 65 6.13 2.17 2.86
CA ALA A 65 5.56 3.44 2.39
C ALA A 65 6.46 4.63 2.75
N ARG A 66 7.01 4.66 3.98
CA ARG A 66 8.02 5.65 4.41
C ARG A 66 9.22 5.61 3.51
N SER A 67 9.83 4.44 3.28
CA SER A 67 10.99 4.29 2.38
C SER A 67 10.73 4.79 0.95
N VAL A 68 9.55 4.50 0.39
CA VAL A 68 9.15 5.02 -0.93
C VAL A 68 9.02 6.53 -0.93
N ILE A 69 8.42 7.11 0.12
CA ILE A 69 8.25 8.55 0.28
C ILE A 69 9.60 9.24 0.49
N ASP A 70 10.47 8.71 1.36
CA ASP A 70 11.83 9.23 1.60
C ASP A 70 12.64 9.22 0.30
N THR A 71 12.57 8.12 -0.47
CA THR A 71 13.24 8.04 -1.77
C THR A 71 12.71 9.07 -2.76
N ALA A 72 11.38 9.28 -2.79
CA ALA A 72 10.76 10.25 -3.67
C ALA A 72 11.10 11.70 -3.27
N MET A 73 11.21 11.97 -1.97
CA MET A 73 11.71 13.24 -1.44
C MET A 73 13.17 13.48 -1.84
N LEU A 74 14.05 12.48 -1.70
CA LEU A 74 15.45 12.56 -2.13
C LEU A 74 15.61 12.82 -3.64
N ARG A 75 14.64 12.37 -4.45
CA ARG A 75 14.60 12.63 -5.89
C ARG A 75 13.92 13.95 -6.27
N GLY A 76 13.41 14.71 -5.30
CA GLY A 76 12.66 15.94 -5.53
C GLY A 76 11.26 15.73 -6.13
N GLU A 77 10.74 14.49 -6.13
CA GLU A 77 9.39 14.17 -6.63
C GLU A 77 8.29 14.61 -5.64
N LEU A 78 8.61 14.72 -4.34
CA LEU A 78 7.70 15.13 -3.26
C LEU A 78 8.30 16.26 -2.42
N ARG A 79 7.45 17.07 -1.76
CA ARG A 79 7.88 18.11 -0.81
C ARG A 79 8.59 17.49 0.39
N CYS A 80 9.53 18.24 0.96
CA CYS A 80 10.05 17.97 2.29
C CYS A 80 8.94 18.11 3.35
N ARG A 81 8.37 16.97 3.75
CA ARG A 81 7.36 16.81 4.80
C ARG A 81 7.76 15.60 5.65
N PRO A 82 7.24 15.45 6.88
CA PRO A 82 7.48 14.24 7.67
C PRO A 82 6.96 13.01 6.93
N SER A 83 7.86 12.11 6.49
CA SER A 83 7.49 10.93 5.71
C SER A 83 6.57 9.99 6.48
N GLY A 84 6.66 9.98 7.81
CA GLY A 84 5.74 9.27 8.69
C GLY A 84 4.29 9.75 8.57
N GLU A 85 4.04 11.05 8.45
CA GLU A 85 2.68 11.60 8.27
C GLU A 85 2.13 11.24 6.89
N MET A 86 2.95 11.40 5.86
CA MET A 86 2.58 11.07 4.49
C MET A 86 2.30 9.57 4.30
N ALA A 87 3.10 8.71 4.91
CA ALA A 87 2.89 7.26 4.89
C ALA A 87 1.59 6.88 5.60
N ARG A 88 1.29 7.49 6.75
CA ARG A 88 0.02 7.31 7.46
C ARG A 88 -1.16 7.72 6.59
N ALA A 89 -1.13 8.93 6.02
CA ALA A 89 -2.19 9.42 5.14
C ALA A 89 -2.42 8.50 3.93
N TYR A 90 -1.34 8.03 3.29
CA TYR A 90 -1.42 7.08 2.19
C TYR A 90 -2.07 5.74 2.60
N LEU A 91 -1.69 5.21 3.78
CA LEU A 91 -2.25 3.95 4.28
C LEU A 91 -3.71 4.09 4.70
N THR A 92 -4.11 5.21 5.30
CA THR A 92 -5.52 5.51 5.60
C THR A 92 -6.35 5.53 4.32
N GLN A 93 -5.90 6.22 3.26
CA GLN A 93 -6.58 6.21 1.96
C GLN A 93 -6.66 4.81 1.35
N THR A 94 -5.65 3.98 1.58
CA THR A 94 -5.66 2.58 1.15
C THR A 94 -6.71 1.80 1.92
N GLU A 95 -6.77 1.91 3.24
CA GLU A 95 -7.76 1.23 4.08
C GLU A 95 -9.21 1.63 3.74
N GLU A 96 -9.46 2.93 3.57
CA GLU A 96 -10.77 3.42 3.11
C GLU A 96 -11.16 2.82 1.76
N LEU A 97 -10.20 2.68 0.83
CA LEU A 97 -10.42 2.03 -0.45
C LEU A 97 -10.74 0.54 -0.25
N LEU A 98 -10.04 -0.16 0.66
CA LEU A 98 -10.34 -1.56 0.98
C LEU A 98 -11.75 -1.74 1.52
N ASN A 99 -12.16 -0.87 2.44
CA ASN A 99 -13.49 -0.91 3.05
C ASN A 99 -14.59 -0.59 2.03
N LEU A 100 -14.38 0.40 1.15
CA LEU A 100 -15.31 0.74 0.08
C LEU A 100 -15.49 -0.41 -0.93
N MET A 101 -14.44 -1.20 -1.12
CA MET A 101 -14.41 -2.32 -2.05
C MET A 101 -14.80 -3.65 -1.36
N ALA A 102 -14.85 -3.71 -0.04
CA ALA A 102 -15.25 -4.89 0.72
C ALA A 102 -16.74 -5.19 0.47
N GLY A 103 -17.02 -6.34 -0.12
CA GLY A 103 -18.40 -6.77 -0.42
C GLY A 103 -18.91 -6.36 -1.80
N VAL A 104 -18.16 -5.55 -2.55
CA VAL A 104 -18.49 -5.27 -3.95
C VAL A 104 -17.61 -6.14 -4.83
N GLN A 105 -18.21 -7.07 -5.56
CA GLN A 105 -17.56 -7.90 -6.58
C GLN A 105 -17.20 -7.01 -7.79
N GLN A 106 -16.43 -5.94 -7.57
CA GLN A 106 -16.20 -4.93 -8.60
C GLN A 106 -15.30 -5.43 -9.70
N VAL A 107 -15.64 -5.00 -10.90
CA VAL A 107 -14.81 -5.05 -12.09
C VAL A 107 -13.44 -4.46 -11.76
N LYS A 108 -12.37 -5.26 -11.90
CA LYS A 108 -10.96 -4.86 -11.68
C LYS A 108 -10.56 -3.52 -12.32
N VAL A 109 -11.29 -3.10 -13.37
CA VAL A 109 -11.13 -1.81 -14.05
C VAL A 109 -11.49 -0.63 -13.14
N LEU A 110 -12.58 -0.70 -12.39
CA LEU A 110 -13.02 0.37 -11.49
C LEU A 110 -12.03 0.55 -10.33
N LEU A 111 -11.58 -0.55 -9.72
CA LEU A 111 -10.51 -0.53 -8.72
C LEU A 111 -9.26 0.18 -9.23
N ARG A 112 -8.78 -0.20 -10.43
CA ARG A 112 -7.59 0.42 -11.03
C ARG A 112 -7.79 1.90 -11.31
N LYS A 113 -9.00 2.32 -11.72
CA LYS A 113 -9.34 3.73 -11.96
C LYS A 113 -9.30 4.51 -10.65
N GLU A 114 -9.88 3.97 -9.59
CA GLU A 114 -9.94 4.62 -8.28
C GLU A 114 -8.56 4.69 -7.59
N VAL A 115 -7.76 3.61 -7.63
CA VAL A 115 -6.36 3.63 -7.15
C VAL A 115 -5.56 4.72 -7.87
N ARG A 116 -5.70 4.84 -9.19
CA ARG A 116 -4.99 5.87 -9.98
C ARG A 116 -5.44 7.28 -9.58
N ARG A 117 -6.73 7.48 -9.32
CA ARG A 117 -7.30 8.76 -8.88
C ARG A 117 -6.76 9.13 -7.50
N ARG A 118 -6.93 8.28 -6.49
CA ARG A 118 -6.44 8.52 -5.12
C ARG A 118 -4.92 8.76 -5.07
N THR A 119 -4.15 8.01 -5.86
CA THR A 119 -2.70 8.26 -5.96
C THR A 119 -2.39 9.61 -6.58
N ALA A 120 -3.14 10.04 -7.60
CA ALA A 120 -2.94 11.36 -8.20
C ALA A 120 -3.30 12.47 -7.20
N ASP A 121 -4.40 12.32 -6.47
CA ASP A 121 -4.83 13.27 -5.44
C ASP A 121 -3.78 13.39 -4.31
N PHE A 122 -3.26 12.25 -3.84
CA PHE A 122 -2.15 12.20 -2.89
C PHE A 122 -0.91 12.92 -3.40
N LEU A 123 -0.51 12.66 -4.65
CA LEU A 123 0.62 13.34 -5.24
C LEU A 123 0.38 14.84 -5.42
N LEU A 124 -0.82 15.28 -5.81
CA LEU A 124 -1.12 16.72 -5.91
C LEU A 124 -1.01 17.41 -4.55
N GLN A 125 -1.44 16.74 -3.48
CA GLN A 125 -1.37 17.26 -2.12
C GLN A 125 0.08 17.39 -1.62
N TYR A 126 0.98 16.48 -2.01
CA TYR A 126 2.34 16.39 -1.48
C TYR A 126 3.46 16.64 -2.49
N ALA A 127 3.16 16.87 -3.76
CA ALA A 127 4.15 17.15 -4.81
C ALA A 127 4.89 18.43 -4.49
N ALA A 128 6.21 18.41 -4.70
CA ALA A 128 7.00 19.62 -4.76
C ALA A 128 6.30 20.57 -5.74
N ARG A 129 5.90 21.76 -5.27
CA ARG A 129 5.28 22.75 -6.15
C ARG A 129 6.32 23.02 -7.23
N VAL A 130 6.05 22.63 -8.47
CA VAL A 130 6.73 23.25 -9.60
C VAL A 130 6.05 24.60 -9.72
N GLU A 131 6.56 25.59 -9.00
CA GLU A 131 6.39 26.96 -9.44
C GLU A 131 7.12 26.99 -10.79
N ALA A 132 6.33 27.15 -11.86
CA ALA A 132 6.84 27.36 -13.21
C ALA A 132 7.32 28.81 -13.34
#